data_AF-A0A7Y2B2G1-F1
#
_entry.id   AF-A0A7Y2B2G1-F1
#
_cell.length_a   1.000
_cell.length_b   1.000
_cell.length_c   1.000
_cell.angle_alpha   90.00
_cell.angle_beta   90.00
_cell.angle_gamma   90.00
#
_symmetry.space_group_name_H-M   'P 1'
#
loop_
_entity.id
_entity.type
_entity.pdbx_description
1 polymer ?
#
loop_
_entity_poly.entity_id
_entity_poly.type
_entity_poly.pdbx_seq_one_letter_code
_entity_poly.pdbx_strand_id
1 'polypeptide(L)'
;LYRNDRPAGDWIAVRLTGHFHDTGTGYSNRDGIGARVSVYENGFAGDPAHLLGLREKDAHGGFSSQNDGTLHFGIPGQAAVDVEIVWPGSGGTQITQNVLGAAAGQVHVIDEAGTPTGVLPGGGPGQDRIRIVTAPNPSTSSVEFFVDAGGLPTGSLRDGEGRATLEIFGLSGRRVANVLMSGTGSGALRGAWDGRTAGGDRAGPGVYFARVSGDGTPAKRFVILR
;
A
#
# COMPACT_ATOMS: atom_id res chain seq x y z
N LEU A 1 22.84 -2.97 42.82
CA LEU A 1 23.17 -2.84 41.39
C LEU A 1 22.59 -4.06 40.69
N TYR A 2 21.61 -3.89 39.80
CA TYR A 2 21.10 -5.02 39.02
C TYR A 2 22.12 -5.32 37.90
N ARG A 3 22.66 -6.53 37.91
CA ARG A 3 23.59 -7.04 36.90
C ARG A 3 22.88 -8.16 36.16
N ASN A 4 22.79 -8.04 34.84
CA ASN A 4 22.24 -9.09 33.99
C ASN A 4 23.40 -10.01 33.56
N ASP A 5 23.43 -11.22 34.09
CA ASP A 5 24.47 -12.23 33.82
C ASP A 5 24.03 -13.26 32.77
N ARG A 6 22.92 -13.03 32.05
CA ARG A 6 22.54 -13.86 30.90
C ARG A 6 23.50 -13.61 29.73
N PRO A 7 23.91 -14.64 28.98
CA PRO A 7 24.57 -14.44 27.69
C PRO A 7 23.71 -13.51 26.83
N ALA A 8 24.35 -12.52 26.18
CA ALA A 8 23.65 -11.69 25.21
C ALA A 8 23.15 -12.62 24.10
N GLY A 9 21.83 -12.76 23.97
CA GLY A 9 21.26 -13.46 22.83
C GLY A 9 21.60 -12.72 21.54
N ASP A 10 21.71 -13.43 20.43
CA ASP A 10 21.93 -12.80 19.12
C ASP A 10 20.78 -11.83 18.83
N TRP A 11 21.13 -10.61 18.44
CA TRP A 11 20.17 -9.53 18.30
C TRP A 11 20.49 -8.67 17.08
N ILE A 12 19.48 -7.98 16.59
CA ILE A 12 19.62 -6.89 15.63
C ILE A 12 18.69 -5.76 16.04
N ALA A 13 19.11 -4.52 15.78
CA ALA A 13 18.26 -3.35 15.98
C ALA A 13 18.17 -2.55 14.69
N VAL A 14 16.99 -1.99 14.43
CA VAL A 14 16.70 -1.23 13.21
C VAL A 14 16.25 0.17 13.58
N ARG A 15 16.90 1.19 13.03
CA ARG A 15 16.51 2.59 13.11
C ARG A 15 16.15 3.07 11.71
N LEU A 16 14.96 3.63 11.58
CA LEU A 16 14.38 4.05 10.31
C LEU A 16 14.37 5.57 10.16
N THR A 17 14.72 6.06 8.97
CA THR A 17 14.57 7.46 8.56
C THR A 17 13.69 7.54 7.30
N GLY A 18 12.53 8.21 7.39
CA GLY A 18 11.66 8.46 6.23
C GLY A 18 11.99 9.78 5.52
N HIS A 19 11.58 9.91 4.26
CA HIS A 19 12.04 10.98 3.35
C HIS A 19 10.95 11.97 2.92
N PHE A 20 9.76 11.98 3.53
CA PHE A 20 8.68 12.91 3.17
C PHE A 20 9.12 14.39 3.22
N HIS A 21 9.93 14.76 4.22
CA HIS A 21 10.38 16.15 4.36
C HIS A 21 11.26 16.60 3.19
N ASP A 22 12.02 15.68 2.59
CA ASP A 22 13.02 16.00 1.57
C ASP A 22 12.46 15.80 0.16
N THR A 23 11.60 14.80 -0.04
CA THR A 23 11.10 14.37 -1.36
C THR A 23 9.60 14.59 -1.55
N GLY A 24 8.84 14.83 -0.47
CA GLY A 24 7.40 15.14 -0.52
C GLY A 24 6.48 13.93 -0.65
N THR A 25 5.31 14.14 -1.29
CA THR A 25 4.24 13.14 -1.42
C THR A 25 4.72 11.82 -2.00
N GLY A 26 4.27 10.71 -1.40
CA GLY A 26 4.66 9.36 -1.76
C GLY A 26 5.62 8.71 -0.75
N TYR A 27 6.36 9.52 0.00
CA TYR A 27 7.35 9.08 0.98
C TYR A 27 6.81 9.17 2.41
N SER A 28 7.48 8.50 3.34
CA SER A 28 7.05 8.35 4.74
C SER A 28 7.53 9.49 5.62
N ASN A 29 6.83 9.75 6.73
CA ASN A 29 7.25 10.75 7.72
C ASN A 29 8.69 10.49 8.20
N ARG A 30 9.38 11.55 8.62
CA ARG A 30 10.82 11.52 8.94
C ARG A 30 11.22 10.42 9.92
N ASP A 31 10.37 10.13 10.89
CA ASP A 31 10.63 9.11 11.90
C ASP A 31 10.24 7.70 11.45
N GLY A 32 9.69 7.52 10.25
CA GLY A 32 9.27 6.21 9.73
C GLY A 32 8.10 5.59 10.50
N ILE A 33 7.30 6.39 11.21
CA ILE A 33 6.14 5.90 11.98
C ILE A 33 5.14 5.21 11.05
N GLY A 34 4.67 4.03 11.46
CA GLY A 34 3.79 3.16 10.68
C GLY A 34 4.53 2.18 9.75
N ALA A 35 5.87 2.23 9.70
CA ALA A 35 6.64 1.24 8.95
C ALA A 35 6.57 -0.14 9.62
N ARG A 36 6.34 -1.17 8.81
CA ARG A 36 6.37 -2.57 9.25
C ARG A 36 7.72 -3.15 8.88
N VAL A 37 8.36 -3.78 9.85
CA VAL A 37 9.67 -4.38 9.69
C VAL A 37 9.57 -5.86 10.01
N SER A 38 9.86 -6.68 9.02
CA SER A 38 9.90 -8.14 9.09
C SER A 38 11.35 -8.59 8.97
N VAL A 39 11.78 -9.49 9.86
CA VAL A 39 13.12 -10.06 9.88
C VAL A 39 13.02 -11.54 9.54
N TYR A 40 13.79 -11.99 8.57
CA TYR A 40 13.82 -13.36 8.06
C TYR A 40 15.21 -13.98 8.24
N GLU A 41 15.28 -15.31 8.18
CA GLU A 41 16.55 -16.00 7.99
C GLU A 41 17.28 -15.46 6.74
N ASN A 42 18.61 -15.41 6.80
CA ASN A 42 19.42 -14.90 5.70
C ASN A 42 19.22 -15.71 4.41
N GLY A 43 18.86 -15.03 3.32
CA GLY A 43 18.53 -15.64 2.03
C GLY A 43 17.04 -15.94 1.81
N PHE A 44 16.18 -15.63 2.78
CA PHE A 44 14.74 -15.97 2.75
C PHE A 44 13.83 -14.73 2.89
N ALA A 45 14.31 -13.55 2.51
CA ALA A 45 13.50 -12.33 2.48
C ALA A 45 12.12 -12.54 1.85
N GLY A 46 11.05 -12.23 2.60
CA GLY A 46 9.67 -12.31 2.13
C GLY A 46 9.03 -13.70 2.21
N ASP A 47 9.76 -14.75 2.61
CA ASP A 47 9.19 -16.09 2.84
C ASP A 47 8.62 -16.19 4.27
N PRO A 48 7.29 -16.29 4.45
CA PRO A 48 6.68 -16.37 5.77
C PRO A 48 7.13 -17.59 6.60
N ALA A 49 7.61 -18.66 5.96
CA ALA A 49 8.09 -19.85 6.66
C ALA A 49 9.41 -19.61 7.41
N HIS A 50 10.16 -18.58 7.01
CA HIS A 50 11.47 -18.23 7.57
C HIS A 50 11.43 -16.90 8.37
N LEU A 51 10.24 -16.45 8.77
CA LEU A 51 10.05 -15.22 9.54
C LEU A 51 10.51 -15.40 10.99
N LEU A 52 11.51 -14.63 11.39
CA LEU A 52 12.06 -14.60 12.76
C LEU A 52 11.33 -13.60 13.65
N GLY A 53 10.80 -12.52 13.08
CA GLY A 53 10.02 -11.54 13.84
C GLY A 53 9.46 -10.42 12.99
N LEU A 54 8.39 -9.79 13.49
CA LEU A 54 7.73 -8.66 12.85
C LEU A 54 7.41 -7.60 13.91
N ARG A 55 7.67 -6.33 13.59
CA ARG A 55 7.28 -5.18 14.41
C ARG A 55 6.80 -4.02 13.54
N GLU A 56 5.86 -3.25 14.05
CA GLU A 56 5.46 -1.96 13.48
C GLU A 56 6.11 -0.83 14.30
N LYS A 57 6.55 0.23 13.63
CA LYS A 57 7.10 1.41 14.30
C LYS A 57 5.97 2.32 14.77
N ASP A 58 5.59 2.18 16.03
CA ASP A 58 4.53 2.97 16.65
C ASP A 58 5.03 4.24 17.33
N ALA A 59 4.28 5.33 17.20
CA ALA A 59 4.51 6.56 17.96
C ALA A 59 3.82 6.56 19.34
N HIS A 60 3.16 5.46 19.72
CA HIS A 60 2.27 5.42 20.87
C HIS A 60 3.03 5.13 22.18
N GLY A 61 3.19 6.14 23.01
CA GLY A 61 3.29 6.00 24.46
C GLY A 61 2.14 6.79 25.10
N GLY A 62 1.80 6.53 26.36
CA GLY A 62 0.71 7.21 27.07
C GLY A 62 0.92 8.72 27.27
N PHE A 63 0.55 9.26 28.43
CA PHE A 63 0.60 10.71 28.70
C PHE A 63 2.02 11.31 28.48
N SER A 64 2.23 11.94 27.32
CA SER A 64 3.51 12.57 26.90
C SER A 64 4.73 11.64 26.88
N SER A 65 4.54 10.33 26.73
CA SER A 65 5.64 9.36 26.57
C SER A 65 5.74 8.88 25.13
N GLN A 66 6.95 8.58 24.67
CA GLN A 66 7.21 7.99 23.36
C GLN A 66 8.01 6.70 23.53
N ASN A 67 7.73 5.69 22.72
CA ASN A 67 8.58 4.50 22.64
C ASN A 67 9.92 4.85 21.96
N ASP A 68 10.98 4.10 22.29
CA ASP A 68 12.24 4.21 21.54
C ASP A 68 11.97 3.95 20.05
N GLY A 69 12.43 4.86 19.19
CA GLY A 69 12.29 4.74 17.74
C GLY A 69 13.15 3.63 17.12
N THR A 70 13.91 2.90 17.93
CA THR A 70 14.73 1.75 17.55
C THR A 70 13.95 0.44 17.75
N LEU A 71 13.79 -0.33 16.67
CA LEU A 71 13.11 -1.63 16.71
C LEU A 71 14.12 -2.74 17.02
N HIS A 72 13.93 -3.46 18.12
CA HIS A 72 14.82 -4.53 18.56
C HIS A 72 14.25 -5.92 18.24
N PHE A 73 15.09 -6.81 17.71
CA PHE A 73 14.75 -8.19 17.38
C PHE A 73 15.78 -9.14 17.98
N GLY A 74 15.31 -10.25 18.57
CA GLY A 74 16.16 -11.39 18.90
C GLY A 74 16.23 -12.33 17.69
N ILE A 75 17.44 -12.77 17.33
CA ILE A 75 17.72 -13.57 16.14
C ILE A 75 18.62 -14.76 16.50
N PRO A 76 18.17 -15.63 17.42
CA PRO A 76 19.03 -16.65 18.04
C PRO A 76 19.67 -17.57 17.00
N GLY A 77 20.99 -17.74 17.06
CA GLY A 77 21.75 -18.61 16.16
C GLY A 77 21.99 -18.04 14.77
N GLN A 78 21.58 -16.79 14.50
CA GLN A 78 21.76 -16.14 13.20
C GLN A 78 22.92 -15.13 13.25
N ALA A 79 23.93 -15.33 12.41
CA ALA A 79 25.03 -14.37 12.25
C ALA A 79 24.64 -13.16 11.37
N ALA A 80 23.65 -13.35 10.50
CA ALA A 80 23.06 -12.33 9.64
C ALA A 80 21.59 -12.68 9.34
N VAL A 81 20.80 -11.69 8.95
CA VAL A 81 19.37 -11.83 8.63
C VAL A 81 18.99 -10.95 7.46
N ASP A 82 17.86 -11.24 6.82
CA ASP A 82 17.26 -10.34 5.84
C ASP A 82 16.16 -9.52 6.52
N VAL A 83 16.10 -8.22 6.22
CA VAL A 83 15.13 -7.29 6.77
C VAL A 83 14.27 -6.73 5.63
N GLU A 84 12.98 -7.03 5.64
CA GLU A 84 11.99 -6.37 4.78
C GLU A 84 11.35 -5.22 5.54
N ILE A 85 11.29 -4.05 4.90
CA ILE A 85 10.65 -2.86 5.43
C ILE A 85 9.55 -2.45 4.47
N VAL A 86 8.35 -2.36 5.01
CA VAL A 86 7.17 -1.82 4.37
C VAL A 86 6.95 -0.43 4.94
N TRP A 87 7.37 0.59 4.19
CA TRP A 87 7.23 2.00 4.51
C TRP A 87 5.83 2.50 4.14
N PRO A 88 5.07 3.14 5.06
CA PRO A 88 3.65 3.43 4.84
C PRO A 88 3.39 4.51 3.79
N GLY A 89 4.42 5.26 3.37
CA GLY A 89 4.28 6.32 2.38
C GLY A 89 3.30 7.42 2.79
N SER A 90 2.96 8.29 1.85
CA SER A 90 1.93 9.32 1.99
C SER A 90 1.05 9.36 0.75
N GLY A 91 -0.21 9.78 0.87
CA GLY A 91 -1.13 9.78 -0.27
C GLY A 91 -1.55 8.38 -0.74
N GLY A 92 -1.46 7.36 0.12
CA GLY A 92 -1.86 5.98 -0.19
C GLY A 92 -0.82 5.18 -0.99
N THR A 93 0.44 5.60 -0.94
CA THR A 93 1.58 4.84 -1.44
C THR A 93 2.19 3.95 -0.36
N GLN A 94 3.15 3.13 -0.73
CA GLN A 94 4.04 2.38 0.14
C GLN A 94 5.34 2.15 -0.61
N ILE A 95 6.43 1.97 0.11
CA ILE A 95 7.70 1.48 -0.43
C ILE A 95 8.00 0.16 0.27
N THR A 96 8.34 -0.88 -0.49
CA THR A 96 8.92 -2.11 0.06
C THR A 96 10.43 -2.08 -0.21
N GLN A 97 11.23 -2.18 0.84
CA GLN A 97 12.67 -2.10 0.80
C GLN A 97 13.26 -3.30 1.55
N ASN A 98 14.19 -4.00 0.91
CA ASN A 98 14.90 -5.12 1.53
C ASN A 98 16.33 -4.73 1.85
N VAL A 99 16.80 -5.09 3.04
CA VAL A 99 18.20 -5.08 3.44
C VAL A 99 18.62 -6.51 3.66
N LEU A 100 19.42 -7.04 2.74
CA LEU A 100 19.84 -8.44 2.74
C LEU A 100 21.15 -8.61 3.51
N GLY A 101 21.30 -9.72 4.24
CA GLY A 101 22.53 -10.04 4.96
C GLY A 101 22.93 -9.05 6.06
N ALA A 102 21.95 -8.43 6.73
CA ALA A 102 22.18 -7.54 7.85
C ALA A 102 22.82 -8.29 9.02
N ALA A 103 24.07 -7.98 9.34
CA ALA A 103 24.83 -8.68 10.36
C ALA A 103 24.27 -8.45 11.78
N ALA A 104 24.32 -9.49 12.61
CA ALA A 104 23.89 -9.47 14.01
C ALA A 104 24.79 -8.57 14.89
N GLY A 105 24.29 -8.23 16.08
CA GLY A 105 25.04 -7.53 17.13
C GLY A 105 25.19 -6.02 16.94
N GLN A 106 24.43 -5.41 16.04
CA GLN A 106 24.52 -3.98 15.76
C GLN A 106 23.17 -3.32 15.45
N VAL A 107 23.19 -1.99 15.50
CA VAL A 107 22.07 -1.14 15.07
C VAL A 107 22.27 -0.79 13.60
N HIS A 108 21.31 -1.16 12.75
CA HIS A 108 21.26 -0.77 11.35
C HIS A 108 20.43 0.50 11.21
N VAL A 109 21.05 1.56 10.70
CA VAL A 109 20.34 2.79 10.32
C VAL A 109 19.95 2.66 8.86
N ILE A 110 18.67 2.72 8.57
CA ILE A 110 18.10 2.47 7.25
C ILE A 110 17.28 3.68 6.83
N ASP A 111 17.76 4.32 5.77
CA ASP A 111 17.07 5.41 5.11
C ASP A 111 16.08 4.84 4.08
N GLU A 112 14.88 5.42 4.03
CA GLU A 112 13.83 5.06 3.09
C GLU A 112 14.33 5.21 1.66
N ALA A 113 14.41 4.08 0.95
CA ALA A 113 14.88 4.02 -0.42
C ALA A 113 13.91 3.21 -1.27
N GLY A 114 13.68 3.69 -2.49
CA GLY A 114 12.78 3.07 -3.45
C GLY A 114 11.81 4.08 -4.05
N THR A 115 11.02 3.62 -5.01
CA THR A 115 9.98 4.44 -5.63
C THR A 115 8.65 4.14 -4.96
N PRO A 116 7.90 5.16 -4.50
CA PRO A 116 6.55 4.98 -3.98
C PRO A 116 5.66 4.20 -4.94
N THR A 117 5.06 3.13 -4.45
CA THR A 117 4.08 2.32 -5.18
C THR A 117 2.71 2.48 -4.53
N GLY A 118 1.63 2.58 -5.30
CA GLY A 118 0.29 2.70 -4.70
C GLY A 118 -0.13 1.41 -3.97
N VAL A 119 -0.53 1.51 -2.70
CA VAL A 119 -0.97 0.37 -1.88
C VAL A 119 -2.45 0.44 -1.51
N LEU A 120 -3.10 -0.73 -1.57
CA LEU A 120 -4.44 -0.98 -1.02
C LEU A 120 -4.30 -1.91 0.20
N PRO A 121 -5.23 -1.87 1.18
CA PRO A 121 -5.26 -2.82 2.29
C PRO A 121 -5.26 -4.27 1.78
N GLY A 122 -4.43 -5.10 2.42
CA GLY A 122 -3.97 -6.39 1.93
C GLY A 122 -5.04 -7.47 1.69
N GLY A 123 -4.66 -8.44 0.87
CA GLY A 123 -5.32 -9.74 0.72
C GLY A 123 -4.33 -10.68 0.04
N GLY A 124 -4.06 -11.83 0.66
CA GLY A 124 -2.94 -12.75 0.37
C GLY A 124 -2.95 -13.40 -1.02
N PRO A 125 -1.96 -14.28 -1.30
CA PRO A 125 -1.77 -14.87 -2.61
C PRO A 125 -2.87 -15.92 -2.88
N GLY A 126 -3.66 -15.71 -3.92
CA GLY A 126 -4.54 -16.75 -4.47
C GLY A 126 -6.01 -16.41 -4.71
N GLN A 127 -6.43 -15.14 -4.74
CA GLN A 127 -7.80 -14.81 -5.20
C GLN A 127 -7.79 -13.66 -6.21
N ASP A 128 -8.59 -13.85 -7.25
CA ASP A 128 -8.92 -12.95 -8.36
C ASP A 128 -9.01 -11.48 -7.93
N ARG A 129 -8.17 -10.60 -8.48
CA ARG A 129 -8.24 -9.16 -8.11
C ARG A 129 -8.14 -8.27 -9.33
N ILE A 130 -9.33 -7.99 -9.89
CA ILE A 130 -9.56 -6.79 -10.68
C ILE A 130 -9.14 -5.58 -9.83
N ARG A 131 -8.12 -4.86 -10.27
CA ARG A 131 -7.55 -3.68 -9.60
C ARG A 131 -8.09 -2.43 -10.28
N ILE A 132 -8.79 -1.59 -9.54
CA ILE A 132 -9.19 -0.25 -10.01
C ILE A 132 -8.29 0.80 -9.35
N VAL A 133 -7.56 1.55 -10.17
CA VAL A 133 -6.73 2.70 -9.76
C VAL A 133 -7.41 3.97 -10.24
N THR A 134 -7.43 4.99 -9.39
CA THR A 134 -7.99 6.31 -9.69
C THR A 134 -6.91 7.38 -9.62
N ALA A 135 -6.85 8.27 -10.60
CA ALA A 135 -5.93 9.39 -10.62
C ALA A 135 -6.54 10.60 -11.35
N PRO A 136 -6.35 11.84 -10.85
CA PRO A 136 -5.90 12.17 -9.51
C PRO A 136 -6.94 11.76 -8.45
N ASN A 137 -6.48 11.48 -7.24
CA ASN A 137 -7.36 11.25 -6.09
C ASN A 137 -6.70 11.81 -4.82
N PRO A 138 -7.23 12.89 -4.23
CA PRO A 138 -8.46 13.61 -4.61
C PRO A 138 -8.38 14.35 -5.96
N SER A 139 -9.53 14.61 -6.62
CA SER A 139 -9.61 15.36 -7.89
C SER A 139 -10.50 16.61 -7.77
N THR A 140 -10.14 17.68 -8.47
CA THR A 140 -10.94 18.91 -8.61
C THR A 140 -11.67 19.04 -9.96
N SER A 141 -11.45 18.10 -10.89
CA SER A 141 -11.99 18.19 -12.25
C SER A 141 -12.38 16.81 -12.82
N SER A 142 -11.42 16.03 -13.29
CA SER A 142 -11.63 14.70 -13.85
C SER A 142 -10.92 13.61 -13.05
N VAL A 143 -11.44 12.40 -13.09
CA VAL A 143 -10.82 11.20 -12.51
C VAL A 143 -10.62 10.18 -13.62
N GLU A 144 -9.37 9.83 -13.87
CA GLU A 144 -9.00 8.70 -14.71
C GLU A 144 -9.06 7.41 -13.90
N PHE A 145 -9.52 6.35 -14.55
CA PHE A 145 -9.64 5.02 -14.01
C PHE A 145 -8.77 4.08 -14.83
N PHE A 146 -7.95 3.30 -14.14
CA PHE A 146 -7.18 2.22 -14.71
C PHE A 146 -7.66 0.92 -14.07
N VAL A 147 -8.10 -0.02 -14.89
CA VAL A 147 -8.55 -1.33 -14.44
C VAL A 147 -7.58 -2.39 -14.98
N ASP A 148 -6.92 -3.09 -14.07
CA ASP A 148 -6.03 -4.21 -14.38
C ASP A 148 -6.67 -5.50 -13.87
N ALA A 149 -6.79 -6.50 -14.73
CA ALA A 149 -7.40 -7.79 -14.38
C ALA A 149 -6.39 -8.82 -13.87
N GLY A 150 -5.12 -8.46 -13.68
CA GLY A 150 -4.13 -9.29 -12.98
C GLY A 150 -3.89 -10.67 -13.62
N GLY A 151 -3.99 -10.76 -14.95
CA GLY A 151 -3.84 -12.01 -15.70
C GLY A 151 -5.14 -12.78 -15.97
N LEU A 152 -6.29 -12.34 -15.44
CA LEU A 152 -7.59 -12.86 -15.85
C LEU A 152 -7.91 -12.47 -17.30
N PRO A 153 -8.60 -13.33 -18.07
CA PRO A 153 -9.15 -12.92 -19.35
C PRO A 153 -10.11 -11.75 -19.12
N THR A 154 -9.73 -10.54 -19.53
CA THR A 154 -10.58 -9.34 -19.47
C THR A 154 -11.89 -9.49 -20.25
N GLY A 155 -12.06 -10.58 -21.02
CA GLY A 155 -13.32 -10.96 -21.66
C GLY A 155 -14.48 -11.17 -20.69
N SER A 156 -14.24 -11.51 -19.42
CA SER A 156 -15.32 -11.59 -18.40
C SER A 156 -15.81 -10.22 -17.92
N LEU A 157 -15.05 -9.15 -18.18
CA LEU A 157 -15.38 -7.77 -17.82
C LEU A 157 -15.94 -6.97 -18.99
N ARG A 158 -15.87 -7.55 -20.18
CA ARG A 158 -16.26 -6.93 -21.44
C ARG A 158 -17.63 -7.47 -21.86
N ASP A 159 -18.48 -6.60 -22.37
CA ASP A 159 -19.70 -6.99 -23.06
C ASP A 159 -19.38 -7.69 -24.40
N GLY A 160 -20.43 -8.14 -25.10
CA GLY A 160 -20.30 -8.78 -26.41
C GLY A 160 -19.64 -7.90 -27.49
N GLU A 161 -19.44 -6.61 -27.23
CA GLU A 161 -18.73 -5.66 -28.09
C GLU A 161 -17.29 -5.37 -27.63
N GLY A 162 -16.81 -6.09 -26.60
CA GLY A 162 -15.44 -5.95 -26.10
C GLY A 162 -15.24 -4.73 -25.18
N ARG A 163 -16.31 -4.09 -24.69
CA ARG A 163 -16.27 -2.90 -23.84
C ARG A 163 -16.60 -3.24 -22.40
N ALA A 164 -15.93 -2.59 -21.45
CA ALA A 164 -16.29 -2.70 -20.04
C ALA A 164 -16.95 -1.41 -19.58
N THR A 165 -17.89 -1.49 -18.63
CA THR A 165 -18.50 -0.31 -18.02
C THR A 165 -18.03 -0.18 -16.58
N LEU A 166 -17.66 1.03 -16.18
CA LEU A 166 -17.38 1.37 -14.79
C LEU A 166 -18.51 2.23 -14.25
N GLU A 167 -19.16 1.76 -13.19
CA GLU A 167 -20.26 2.42 -12.52
C GLU A 167 -19.74 3.28 -11.36
N ILE A 168 -20.23 4.52 -11.26
CA ILE A 168 -19.87 5.46 -10.19
C ILE A 168 -21.06 5.63 -9.25
N PHE A 169 -20.82 5.56 -7.94
CA PHE A 169 -21.82 5.65 -6.89
C PHE A 169 -21.47 6.74 -5.88
N GLY A 170 -22.50 7.38 -5.32
CA GLY A 170 -22.37 8.26 -4.16
C GLY A 170 -22.43 7.48 -2.83
N LEU A 171 -22.25 8.18 -1.71
CA LEU A 171 -22.32 7.61 -0.34
C LEU A 171 -23.65 6.90 -0.02
N SER A 172 -24.75 7.29 -0.67
CA SER A 172 -26.05 6.63 -0.50
C SER A 172 -26.19 5.31 -1.25
N GLY A 173 -25.15 4.89 -1.99
CA GLY A 173 -25.22 3.75 -2.89
C GLY A 173 -25.97 4.02 -4.19
N ARG A 174 -26.49 5.24 -4.41
CA ARG A 174 -27.12 5.62 -5.68
C ARG A 174 -26.06 5.76 -6.78
N ARG A 175 -26.33 5.17 -7.94
CA ARG A 175 -25.50 5.34 -9.14
C ARG A 175 -25.59 6.78 -9.66
N VAL A 176 -24.43 7.38 -9.88
CA VAL A 176 -24.20 8.77 -10.27
C VAL A 176 -23.86 8.87 -11.75
N ALA A 177 -23.02 7.99 -12.27
CA ALA A 177 -22.57 7.99 -13.66
C ALA A 177 -22.09 6.61 -14.11
N ASN A 178 -21.96 6.43 -15.43
CA ASN A 178 -21.28 5.31 -16.06
C ASN A 178 -20.11 5.86 -16.88
N VAL A 179 -18.96 5.20 -16.78
CA VAL A 179 -17.75 5.49 -17.54
C VAL A 179 -17.48 4.33 -18.46
N LEU A 180 -17.39 4.61 -19.76
CA LEU A 180 -17.00 3.60 -20.72
C LEU A 180 -15.49 3.33 -20.58
N MET A 181 -15.14 2.07 -20.39
CA MET A 181 -13.77 1.63 -20.27
C MET A 181 -13.33 0.99 -21.59
N SER A 182 -12.19 1.42 -22.10
CA SER A 182 -11.59 0.94 -23.35
C SER A 182 -10.18 0.42 -23.11
N GLY A 183 -9.76 -0.57 -23.88
CA GLY A 183 -8.41 -1.14 -23.76
C GLY A 183 -8.10 -2.10 -24.89
N THR A 184 -6.85 -2.08 -25.37
CA THR A 184 -6.36 -2.98 -26.41
C THR A 184 -5.77 -4.25 -25.78
N GLY A 185 -6.29 -5.42 -26.14
CA GLY A 185 -5.75 -6.72 -25.68
C GLY A 185 -6.20 -7.15 -24.28
N SER A 186 -5.48 -8.11 -23.69
CA SER A 186 -5.93 -8.88 -22.52
C SER A 186 -5.69 -8.23 -21.14
N GLY A 187 -4.92 -7.14 -21.04
CA GLY A 187 -4.36 -6.72 -19.73
C GLY A 187 -5.05 -5.57 -19.00
N ALA A 188 -5.31 -4.43 -19.65
CA ALA A 188 -5.72 -3.20 -18.96
C ALA A 188 -6.81 -2.42 -19.69
N LEU A 189 -7.76 -1.88 -18.91
CA LEU A 189 -8.81 -0.99 -19.38
C LEU A 189 -8.62 0.40 -18.79
N ARG A 190 -8.95 1.44 -19.55
CA ARG A 190 -8.88 2.85 -19.15
C ARG A 190 -10.18 3.56 -19.45
N GLY A 191 -10.57 4.49 -18.58
CA GLY A 191 -11.72 5.37 -18.76
C GLY A 191 -11.56 6.63 -17.92
N ALA A 192 -12.35 7.66 -18.20
CA ALA A 192 -12.30 8.92 -17.45
C ALA A 192 -13.70 9.39 -17.12
N TRP A 193 -13.85 9.92 -15.91
CA TRP A 193 -15.04 10.64 -15.48
C TRP A 193 -14.72 12.13 -15.36
N ASP A 194 -15.56 12.96 -15.96
CA ASP A 194 -15.46 14.41 -15.96
C ASP A 194 -16.15 15.08 -14.76
N GLY A 195 -16.58 14.28 -13.77
CA GLY A 195 -17.29 14.76 -12.59
C GLY A 195 -18.76 15.11 -12.84
N ARG A 196 -19.37 14.65 -13.95
CA ARG A 196 -20.80 14.87 -14.23
C ARG A 196 -21.67 13.65 -13.93
N THR A 197 -22.87 13.89 -13.41
CA THR A 197 -23.89 12.86 -13.23
C THR A 197 -24.47 12.42 -14.57
N ALA A 198 -25.23 11.34 -14.59
CA ALA A 198 -25.97 10.88 -15.77
C ALA A 198 -26.95 11.93 -16.34
N GLY A 199 -27.39 12.90 -15.53
CA GLY A 199 -28.21 14.03 -15.97
C GLY A 199 -27.43 15.18 -16.60
N GLY A 200 -26.10 15.10 -16.66
CA GLY A 200 -25.21 16.18 -17.15
C GLY A 200 -24.82 17.20 -16.08
N ASP A 201 -25.49 17.18 -14.92
CA ASP A 201 -25.16 18.05 -13.79
C ASP A 201 -23.82 17.73 -13.16
N ARG A 202 -23.22 18.72 -12.53
CA ARG A 202 -21.91 18.65 -11.91
C ARG A 202 -22.01 17.96 -10.52
N ALA A 203 -21.42 16.78 -10.35
CA ALA A 203 -21.46 16.02 -9.10
C ALA A 203 -20.78 16.76 -7.93
N GLY A 204 -21.46 16.89 -6.78
CA GLY A 204 -20.98 17.68 -5.64
C GLY A 204 -19.64 17.21 -5.05
N PRO A 205 -18.94 18.05 -4.27
CA PRO A 205 -17.74 17.59 -3.56
C PRO A 205 -18.11 16.48 -2.58
N GLY A 206 -17.25 15.46 -2.45
CA GLY A 206 -17.53 14.33 -1.58
C GLY A 206 -16.83 13.03 -1.98
N VAL A 207 -17.20 11.97 -1.27
CA VAL A 207 -16.68 10.62 -1.47
C VAL A 207 -17.56 9.87 -2.46
N TYR A 208 -16.92 9.22 -3.43
CA TYR A 208 -17.54 8.40 -4.46
C TYR A 208 -16.91 7.01 -4.49
N PHE A 209 -17.63 6.05 -5.06
CA PHE A 209 -17.16 4.68 -5.27
C PHE A 209 -17.27 4.33 -6.75
N ALA A 210 -16.29 3.64 -7.28
CA ALA A 210 -16.29 3.12 -8.65
C ALA A 210 -16.21 1.61 -8.66
N ARG A 211 -16.99 0.94 -9.51
CA ARG A 211 -17.02 -0.53 -9.64
C ARG A 211 -17.16 -0.91 -11.11
N VAL A 212 -16.48 -1.96 -11.56
CA VAL A 212 -16.70 -2.51 -12.91
C VAL A 212 -18.04 -3.26 -12.95
N SER A 213 -18.83 -3.07 -13.99
CA SER A 213 -20.08 -3.81 -14.20
C SER A 213 -19.82 -5.32 -14.22
N GLY A 214 -20.46 -6.06 -13.32
CA GLY A 214 -20.26 -7.51 -13.15
C GLY A 214 -20.44 -7.92 -11.69
N ASP A 215 -20.84 -9.17 -11.45
CA ASP A 215 -21.03 -9.69 -10.10
C ASP A 215 -19.67 -9.92 -9.41
N GLY A 216 -19.59 -9.57 -8.12
CA GLY A 216 -18.41 -9.83 -7.28
C GLY A 216 -17.20 -8.91 -7.51
N THR A 217 -17.30 -7.87 -8.34
CA THR A 217 -16.17 -6.97 -8.61
C THR A 217 -15.92 -5.99 -7.44
N PRO A 218 -14.66 -5.77 -7.04
CA PRO A 218 -14.33 -4.88 -5.93
C PRO A 218 -14.62 -3.41 -6.29
N ALA A 219 -15.13 -2.65 -5.32
CA ALA A 219 -15.35 -1.21 -5.46
C ALA A 219 -14.13 -0.39 -4.99
N LYS A 220 -13.85 0.71 -5.68
CA LYS A 220 -12.76 1.66 -5.37
C LYS A 220 -13.32 2.99 -4.91
N ARG A 221 -12.96 3.41 -3.70
CA ARG A 221 -13.28 4.73 -3.14
C ARG A 221 -12.37 5.82 -3.71
N PHE A 222 -12.93 6.98 -4.04
CA PHE A 222 -12.20 8.19 -4.45
C PHE A 222 -12.91 9.47 -4.00
N VAL A 223 -12.22 10.61 -4.06
CA VAL A 223 -12.70 11.89 -3.54
C VAL A 223 -12.71 12.97 -4.62
N ILE A 224 -13.81 13.70 -4.72
CA ILE A 224 -13.93 14.94 -5.49
C ILE A 224 -13.88 16.13 -4.52
N LEU A 225 -12.98 17.07 -4.77
CA LEU A 225 -12.86 18.36 -4.11
C LEU A 225 -13.38 19.46 -5.04
N ARG A 226 -13.88 20.54 -4.48
CA ARG A 226 -14.21 21.77 -5.23
C ARG A 226 -13.63 22.97 -4.53
#